data_AF-A0A970ZWH5-F1
#
_entry.id   AF-A0A970ZWH5-F1
#
_cell.length_a   1.000
_cell.length_b   1.000
_cell.length_c   1.000
_cell.angle_alpha   90.00
_cell.angle_beta   90.00
_cell.angle_gamma   90.00
#
_symmetry.space_group_name_H-M   'P 1'
#
loop_
_entity.id
_entity.type
_entity.pdbx_description
1 polymer ?
#
loop_
_entity_poly.entity_id
_entity_poly.type
_entity_poly.pdbx_seq_one_letter_code
_entity_poly.pdbx_strand_id
1 'polypeptide(L)'
;MTGVWRIRRGGLARALACLLIAAVLAGCEASGWHVTLPEGVAVPSREAPEWITPQPTSAIPPAPTPAEASERARVLEVVDGDTIRVRLDGRTVLVRYIGIDAPEVSHSGGAGEPFGNQSTALNRALVEGREVLLERDTSETDSYGRLLRYVWVDGTLVNGELVRAGLAEAKRYRPDTGRQAWLDALEREAAEARLGIWSTR
;
A
#
# COMPACT_ATOMS: atom_id res chain seq x y z
N MET A 1 31.02 -24.03 -37.47
CA MET A 1 30.05 -23.25 -38.27
C MET A 1 29.83 -21.94 -37.55
N THR A 2 30.59 -20.93 -37.96
CA THR A 2 30.73 -19.61 -37.34
C THR A 2 29.77 -18.62 -37.98
N GLY A 3 28.99 -17.90 -37.17
CA GLY A 3 28.07 -16.85 -37.64
C GLY A 3 28.16 -15.62 -36.74
N VAL A 4 29.25 -14.87 -36.88
CA VAL A 4 29.46 -13.53 -36.31
C VAL A 4 28.70 -12.53 -37.19
N TRP A 5 27.76 -11.76 -36.63
CA TRP A 5 27.15 -10.63 -37.33
C TRP A 5 27.73 -9.32 -36.80
N ARG A 6 28.37 -8.56 -37.70
CA ARG A 6 29.06 -7.30 -37.42
C ARG A 6 28.44 -6.19 -38.28
N ILE A 7 27.91 -5.17 -37.59
CA ILE A 7 27.88 -3.71 -37.89
C ILE A 7 27.35 -3.23 -39.25
N ARG A 8 26.40 -2.29 -39.20
CA ARG A 8 26.44 -1.07 -40.04
C ARG A 8 26.12 0.19 -39.24
N ARG A 9 27.14 1.01 -39.03
CA ARG A 9 27.04 2.46 -38.77
C ARG A 9 27.01 3.16 -40.14
N GLY A 10 26.15 4.15 -40.33
CA GLY A 10 26.19 5.08 -41.46
C GLY A 10 26.27 6.51 -40.95
N GLY A 11 27.36 7.22 -41.30
CA GLY A 11 27.53 8.67 -41.12
C GLY A 11 26.88 9.45 -42.27
N LEU A 12 26.45 10.69 -42.03
CA LEU A 12 27.14 11.97 -42.33
C LEU A 12 26.97 12.50 -43.76
N ALA A 13 26.23 13.62 -43.90
CA ALA A 13 26.49 14.82 -44.74
C ALA A 13 25.16 15.61 -44.93
N ARG A 14 24.98 16.80 -44.34
CA ARG A 14 25.47 18.16 -44.69
C ARG A 14 24.70 18.85 -45.85
N ALA A 15 24.18 20.05 -45.53
CA ALA A 15 24.03 21.29 -46.33
C ALA A 15 22.60 21.87 -46.21
N LEU A 16 22.41 22.92 -45.40
CA LEU A 16 22.52 24.35 -45.73
C LEU A 16 21.20 24.95 -46.23
N ALA A 17 20.59 25.80 -45.39
CA ALA A 17 19.99 27.06 -45.86
C ALA A 17 20.02 28.06 -44.71
N CYS A 18 20.96 29.01 -44.81
CA CYS A 18 20.98 30.24 -44.04
C CYS A 18 19.78 31.10 -44.43
N LEU A 19 19.08 31.67 -43.44
CA LEU A 19 18.43 32.95 -43.65
C LEU A 19 18.51 33.79 -42.38
N LEU A 20 19.32 34.84 -42.51
CA LEU A 20 19.50 35.96 -41.62
C LEU A 20 18.15 36.67 -41.42
N ILE A 21 17.74 36.89 -40.17
CA ILE A 21 16.91 38.05 -39.84
C ILE A 21 17.49 38.73 -38.60
N ALA A 22 17.75 40.01 -38.79
CA ALA A 22 18.50 40.92 -37.96
C ALA A 22 17.84 41.19 -36.60
N ALA A 23 18.70 41.50 -35.63
CA ALA A 23 18.31 42.17 -34.40
C ALA A 23 17.67 43.54 -34.71
N VAL A 24 16.49 43.78 -34.13
CA VAL A 24 15.98 45.13 -33.89
C VAL A 24 15.78 45.28 -32.40
N LEU A 25 16.73 45.96 -31.77
CA LEU A 25 16.56 46.58 -30.46
C LEU A 25 15.83 47.92 -30.70
N ALA A 26 14.58 48.02 -30.25
CA ALA A 26 13.88 49.29 -30.07
C ALA A 26 12.83 49.10 -28.97
N GLY A 27 12.80 50.05 -28.05
CA GLY A 27 12.19 49.92 -26.73
C GLY A 27 10.69 49.68 -26.71
N CYS A 28 10.26 48.84 -25.77
CA CYS A 28 8.95 48.99 -25.16
C CYS A 28 9.13 49.92 -23.96
N GLU A 29 8.91 51.21 -24.18
CA GLU A 29 8.57 52.12 -23.09
C GLU A 29 7.31 51.57 -22.42
N ALA A 30 7.44 51.17 -21.16
CA ALA A 30 6.30 50.83 -20.32
C ALA A 30 5.48 52.12 -20.15
N SER A 31 4.46 52.30 -20.97
CA SER A 31 3.42 53.29 -20.72
C SER A 31 2.76 52.91 -19.39
N GLY A 32 3.19 53.57 -18.33
CA GLY A 32 2.60 53.46 -17.00
C GLY A 32 1.16 53.93 -17.06
N TRP A 33 0.22 53.00 -17.09
CA TRP A 33 -1.18 53.29 -16.80
C TRP A 33 -1.28 53.55 -15.30
N HIS A 34 -1.15 54.80 -14.90
CA HIS A 34 -1.51 55.22 -13.54
C HIS A 34 -3.03 55.16 -13.41
N VAL A 35 -3.53 54.08 -12.81
CA VAL A 35 -4.88 54.04 -12.28
C VAL A 35 -4.88 54.76 -10.93
N THR A 36 -5.31 56.01 -10.91
CA THR A 36 -5.67 56.70 -9.66
C THR A 36 -6.99 56.13 -9.17
N LEU A 37 -6.93 55.28 -8.13
CA LEU A 37 -8.11 54.87 -7.41
C LEU A 37 -8.64 56.06 -6.59
N PRO A 38 -9.96 56.28 -6.51
CA PRO A 38 -10.51 57.28 -5.60
C PRO A 38 -10.13 56.92 -4.16
N GLU A 39 -9.66 57.92 -3.40
CA GLU A 39 -9.43 57.77 -1.97
C GLU A 39 -10.73 57.35 -1.27
N GLY A 40 -10.68 56.24 -0.54
CA GLY A 40 -11.80 55.76 0.28
C GLY A 40 -12.48 54.46 -0.18
N VAL A 41 -12.03 53.82 -1.26
CA VAL A 41 -12.51 52.45 -1.57
C VAL A 41 -11.73 51.44 -0.75
N ALA A 42 -12.34 50.98 0.35
CA ALA A 42 -11.87 49.83 1.09
C ALA A 42 -11.85 48.62 0.15
N VAL A 43 -10.67 48.10 -0.14
CA VAL A 43 -10.52 46.81 -0.83
C VAL A 43 -10.98 45.74 0.16
N PRO A 44 -12.05 44.99 -0.09
CA PRO A 44 -12.44 43.92 0.81
C PRO A 44 -11.29 42.91 0.88
N SER A 45 -10.93 42.53 2.10
CA SER A 45 -9.96 41.49 2.40
C SER A 45 -10.26 40.27 1.53
N ARG A 46 -9.32 39.88 0.67
CA ARG A 46 -9.39 38.62 -0.08
C ARG A 46 -9.22 37.44 0.88
N GLU A 47 -10.23 37.17 1.69
CA GLU A 47 -10.36 35.85 2.28
C GLU A 47 -10.76 34.91 1.14
N ALA A 48 -9.84 34.00 0.77
CA ALA A 48 -10.15 32.95 -0.19
C ALA A 48 -11.36 32.16 0.32
N PRO A 49 -12.34 31.83 -0.54
CA PRO A 49 -13.55 31.18 -0.06
C PRO A 49 -13.21 29.80 0.54
N GLU A 50 -13.88 29.45 1.65
CA GLU A 50 -13.59 28.26 2.48
C GLU A 50 -13.53 26.93 1.72
N TRP A 51 -14.13 26.85 0.52
CA TRP A 51 -14.11 25.65 -0.33
C TRP A 51 -12.77 25.36 -1.02
N ILE A 52 -11.75 26.22 -0.86
CA ILE A 52 -10.38 26.01 -1.34
C ILE A 52 -9.45 25.58 -0.17
N THR A 53 -9.99 25.01 0.90
CA THR A 53 -9.13 24.23 1.81
C THR A 53 -8.75 22.94 1.09
N PRO A 54 -7.44 22.66 0.84
CA PRO A 54 -7.04 21.35 0.39
C PRO A 54 -7.51 20.36 1.45
N GLN A 55 -8.47 19.51 1.10
CA GLN A 55 -8.85 18.38 1.93
C GLN A 55 -7.55 17.61 2.20
N PRO A 56 -7.28 17.17 3.44
CA PRO A 56 -6.07 16.41 3.72
C PRO A 56 -6.01 15.24 2.73
N THR A 57 -4.99 15.23 1.88
CA THR A 57 -4.62 14.06 1.09
C THR A 57 -4.67 12.87 2.03
N SER A 58 -5.42 11.83 1.65
CA SER A 58 -5.82 10.70 2.48
C SER A 58 -4.59 9.95 3.02
N ALA A 59 -4.00 10.48 4.09
CA ALA A 59 -2.83 9.91 4.73
C ALA A 59 -3.26 8.63 5.43
N ILE A 60 -2.48 7.56 5.26
CA ILE A 60 -2.65 6.35 6.08
C ILE A 60 -2.61 6.78 7.55
N PRO A 61 -3.53 6.31 8.42
CA PRO A 61 -3.38 6.52 9.84
C PRO A 61 -2.01 6.00 10.33
N PRO A 62 -1.47 6.52 11.44
CA PRO A 62 -0.18 6.07 11.95
C PRO A 62 -0.18 4.56 12.13
N ALA A 63 0.97 3.92 11.84
CA ALA A 63 1.12 2.48 12.01
C ALA A 63 0.75 2.09 13.45
N PRO A 64 -0.11 1.08 13.64
CA PRO A 64 -0.51 0.67 14.97
C PRO A 64 0.68 0.01 15.68
N THR A 65 0.64 0.00 17.01
CA THR A 65 1.56 -0.77 17.85
C THR A 65 0.82 -1.95 18.49
N PRO A 66 1.54 -3.05 18.81
CA PRO A 66 0.95 -4.18 19.53
C PRO A 66 0.37 -3.74 20.87
N ALA A 67 -0.77 -4.33 21.27
CA ALA A 67 -1.31 -4.13 22.62
C ALA A 67 -0.41 -4.77 23.70
N GLU A 68 -0.32 -4.15 24.88
CA GLU A 68 0.51 -4.66 25.99
C GLU A 68 0.12 -6.08 26.45
N ALA A 69 -1.16 -6.42 26.32
CA ALA A 69 -1.71 -7.72 26.71
C ALA A 69 -1.52 -8.83 25.65
N SER A 70 -0.70 -8.61 24.62
CA SER A 70 -0.47 -9.60 23.56
C SER A 70 0.30 -10.81 24.06
N GLU A 71 -0.10 -12.00 23.61
CA GLU A 71 0.48 -13.27 24.01
C GLU A 71 1.69 -13.63 23.14
N ARG A 72 2.76 -14.18 23.71
CA ARG A 72 3.92 -14.66 22.93
C ARG A 72 3.70 -16.09 22.46
N ALA A 73 3.93 -16.34 21.18
CA ALA A 73 3.86 -17.69 20.61
C ALA A 73 4.99 -17.92 19.60
N ARG A 74 5.38 -19.19 19.42
CA ARG A 74 6.32 -19.60 18.35
C ARG A 74 5.54 -20.14 17.17
N VAL A 75 5.78 -19.61 15.98
CA VAL A 75 5.17 -20.15 14.75
C VAL A 75 5.85 -21.46 14.39
N LEU A 76 5.03 -22.50 14.22
CA LEU A 76 5.47 -23.83 13.83
C LEU A 76 5.33 -24.05 12.34
N GLU A 77 4.26 -23.52 11.74
CA GLU A 77 3.93 -23.74 10.34
C GLU A 77 2.99 -22.63 9.84
N VAL A 78 3.16 -22.25 8.58
CA VAL A 78 2.20 -21.40 7.86
C VAL A 78 1.31 -22.30 7.00
N VAL A 79 0.00 -22.27 7.29
CA VAL A 79 -1.01 -23.07 6.59
C VAL A 79 -1.32 -22.42 5.24
N ASP A 80 -1.66 -21.13 5.25
CA ASP A 80 -1.97 -20.32 4.07
C ASP A 80 -1.66 -18.84 4.32
N GLY A 81 -2.21 -17.95 3.50
CA GLY A 81 -1.96 -16.51 3.55
C GLY A 81 -2.44 -15.81 4.83
N ASP A 82 -3.36 -16.38 5.59
CA ASP A 82 -3.94 -15.74 6.78
C ASP A 82 -4.19 -16.69 7.96
N THR A 83 -3.69 -17.93 7.86
CA THR A 83 -3.77 -18.95 8.89
C THR A 83 -2.39 -19.53 9.21
N ILE A 84 -2.06 -19.58 10.51
CA ILE A 84 -0.81 -20.17 11.02
C ILE A 84 -1.07 -21.17 12.13
N ARG A 85 -0.13 -22.08 12.34
CA ARG A 85 -0.07 -22.99 13.48
C ARG A 85 1.05 -22.54 14.42
N VAL A 86 0.72 -22.37 15.70
CA VAL A 86 1.67 -21.87 16.70
C VAL A 86 1.76 -22.78 17.91
N ARG A 87 2.88 -22.67 18.62
CA ARG A 87 3.02 -23.14 20.00
C ARG A 87 2.77 -21.98 20.96
N LEU A 88 1.68 -22.07 21.72
CA LEU A 88 1.26 -21.12 22.74
C LEU A 88 1.02 -21.88 24.04
N ASP A 89 1.67 -21.48 25.13
CA ASP A 89 1.57 -22.14 26.45
C ASP A 89 1.72 -23.68 26.41
N GLY A 90 2.68 -24.15 25.62
CA GLY A 90 2.97 -25.58 25.43
C GLY A 90 1.96 -26.34 24.56
N ARG A 91 0.89 -25.70 24.10
CA ARG A 91 -0.13 -26.29 23.22
C ARG A 91 0.08 -25.86 21.77
N THR A 92 -0.32 -26.74 20.84
CA THR A 92 -0.36 -26.40 19.41
C THR A 92 -1.76 -25.96 19.04
N VAL A 93 -1.90 -24.74 18.52
CA VAL A 93 -3.19 -24.13 18.17
C VAL A 93 -3.11 -23.47 16.79
N LEU A 94 -4.26 -23.36 16.11
CA LEU A 94 -4.39 -22.59 14.88
C LEU A 94 -4.79 -21.16 15.19
N VAL A 95 -4.29 -20.22 14.40
CA VAL A 95 -4.58 -18.79 14.50
C VAL A 95 -5.04 -18.30 13.12
N ARG A 96 -6.21 -17.67 13.07
CA ARG A 96 -6.75 -16.97 11.90
C ARG A 96 -6.58 -15.47 12.07
N TYR A 97 -6.05 -14.82 11.03
CA TYR A 97 -5.71 -13.40 11.09
C TYR A 97 -6.98 -12.57 11.03
N ILE A 98 -7.13 -11.63 11.97
CA ILE A 98 -8.27 -10.72 12.02
C ILE A 98 -8.16 -9.66 10.92
N GLY A 99 -9.30 -9.27 10.36
CA GLY A 99 -9.41 -8.08 9.50
C GLY A 99 -8.91 -8.26 8.06
N ILE A 100 -8.48 -9.48 7.69
CA ILE A 100 -7.99 -9.77 6.35
C ILE A 100 -8.54 -11.09 5.79
N ASP A 101 -8.56 -11.19 4.46
CA ASP A 101 -8.90 -12.41 3.72
C ASP A 101 -7.86 -12.63 2.63
N ALA A 102 -7.08 -13.71 2.74
CA ALA A 102 -6.08 -14.08 1.75
C ALA A 102 -6.66 -15.06 0.73
N PRO A 103 -6.20 -15.04 -0.53
CA PRO A 103 -6.63 -16.02 -1.52
C PRO A 103 -6.28 -17.44 -1.10
N GLU A 104 -7.22 -18.36 -1.25
CA GLU A 104 -7.10 -19.75 -0.80
C GLU A 104 -6.09 -20.55 -1.64
N VAL A 105 -5.33 -21.43 -1.00
CA VAL A 105 -4.44 -22.39 -1.69
C VAL A 105 -5.10 -23.74 -1.85
N SER A 106 -4.64 -24.50 -2.86
CA SER A 106 -5.15 -25.86 -3.08
C SER A 106 -4.64 -26.82 -2.01
N HIS A 107 -5.55 -27.31 -1.17
CA HIS A 107 -5.23 -28.30 -0.13
C HIS A 107 -5.64 -29.73 -0.50
N SER A 108 -6.55 -29.91 -1.48
CA SER A 108 -7.17 -31.21 -1.80
C SER A 108 -7.31 -31.47 -3.31
N GLY A 109 -6.42 -30.91 -4.13
CA GLY A 109 -6.39 -31.14 -5.57
C GLY A 109 -7.35 -30.29 -6.41
N GLY A 110 -8.07 -29.34 -5.78
CA GLY A 110 -8.80 -28.28 -6.50
C GLY A 110 -7.85 -27.23 -7.09
N ALA A 111 -8.37 -26.30 -7.90
CA ALA A 111 -7.59 -25.12 -8.27
C ALA A 111 -7.55 -24.15 -7.08
N GLY A 112 -6.35 -23.74 -6.66
CA GLY A 112 -6.20 -22.64 -5.71
C GLY A 112 -6.57 -21.31 -6.37
N GLU A 113 -6.81 -20.29 -5.57
CA GLU A 113 -7.12 -18.95 -6.07
C GLU A 113 -5.84 -18.26 -6.60
N PRO A 114 -5.97 -17.37 -7.60
CA PRO A 114 -4.88 -16.52 -8.03
C PRO A 114 -4.24 -15.80 -6.83
N PHE A 115 -2.91 -15.77 -6.79
CA PHE A 115 -2.10 -15.17 -5.71
C PHE A 115 -2.08 -15.91 -4.36
N GLY A 116 -2.80 -17.02 -4.18
CA GLY A 116 -2.80 -17.76 -2.90
C GLY A 116 -1.41 -18.29 -2.50
N ASN A 117 -0.66 -18.84 -3.47
CA ASN A 117 0.70 -19.31 -3.22
C ASN A 117 1.65 -18.16 -2.86
N GLN A 118 1.50 -17.00 -3.51
CA GLN A 118 2.28 -15.80 -3.23
C GLN A 118 1.96 -15.24 -1.84
N SER A 119 0.68 -15.21 -1.46
CA SER A 119 0.24 -14.80 -0.12
C SER A 119 0.82 -15.70 0.97
N THR A 120 0.70 -17.02 0.79
CA THR A 120 1.29 -18.02 1.68
C THR A 120 2.81 -17.89 1.77
N ALA A 121 3.49 -17.64 0.65
CA ALA A 121 4.94 -17.46 0.61
C ALA A 121 5.39 -16.19 1.35
N LEU A 122 4.66 -15.07 1.19
CA LEU A 122 4.94 -13.85 1.95
C LEU A 122 4.71 -14.06 3.45
N ASN A 123 3.58 -14.66 3.83
CA ASN A 123 3.30 -14.98 5.23
C ASN A 123 4.42 -15.84 5.82
N ARG A 124 4.81 -16.92 5.13
CA ARG A 124 5.93 -17.78 5.50
C ARG A 124 7.23 -17.01 5.73
N ALA A 125 7.60 -16.13 4.80
CA ALA A 125 8.82 -15.33 4.92
C ALA A 125 8.79 -14.39 6.13
N LEU A 126 7.61 -13.88 6.49
CA LEU A 126 7.42 -12.97 7.61
C LEU A 126 7.44 -13.69 8.95
N VAL A 127 6.82 -14.88 9.07
CA VAL A 127 6.51 -15.44 10.40
C VAL A 127 7.05 -16.85 10.66
N GLU A 128 7.40 -17.65 9.66
CA GLU A 128 7.71 -19.07 9.88
C GLU A 128 8.96 -19.24 10.77
N GLY A 129 8.83 -20.07 11.81
CA GLY A 129 9.90 -20.32 12.76
C GLY A 129 10.26 -19.14 13.67
N ARG A 130 9.51 -18.02 13.62
CA ARG A 130 9.74 -16.84 14.47
C ARG A 130 8.89 -16.88 15.74
N GLU A 131 9.28 -16.04 16.71
CA GLU A 131 8.39 -15.66 17.80
C GLU A 131 7.51 -14.49 17.35
N VAL A 132 6.23 -14.57 17.68
CA VAL A 132 5.21 -13.56 17.34
C VAL A 132 4.51 -13.08 18.60
N LEU A 133 3.95 -11.87 18.54
CA LEU A 133 2.92 -11.43 19.47
C LEU A 133 1.55 -11.65 18.84
N LEU A 134 0.66 -12.28 19.59
CA LEU A 134 -0.71 -12.57 19.25
C LEU A 134 -1.60 -11.59 20.02
N GLU A 135 -2.12 -10.58 19.32
CA GLU A 135 -3.03 -9.61 19.89
C GLU A 135 -4.47 -10.04 19.62
N ARG A 136 -5.23 -10.25 20.69
CA ARG A 136 -6.67 -10.45 20.60
C ARG A 136 -7.39 -9.12 20.46
N ASP A 137 -8.45 -9.11 19.66
CA ASP A 137 -9.46 -8.06 19.69
C ASP A 137 -10.56 -8.45 20.69
N THR A 138 -11.79 -8.67 20.23
CA THR A 138 -12.95 -8.93 21.08
C THR A 138 -13.24 -10.43 21.19
N SER A 139 -13.21 -11.14 20.07
CA SER A 139 -13.51 -12.57 19.98
C SER A 139 -12.28 -13.43 20.27
N GLU A 140 -12.48 -14.57 20.92
CA GLU A 140 -11.40 -15.51 21.24
C GLU A 140 -11.10 -16.44 20.07
N THR A 141 -12.14 -17.11 19.57
CA THR A 141 -12.08 -18.08 18.48
C THR A 141 -13.19 -17.88 17.45
N ASP A 142 -12.96 -18.35 16.24
CA ASP A 142 -14.04 -18.56 15.27
C ASP A 142 -14.84 -19.85 15.53
N SER A 143 -15.83 -20.14 14.67
CA SER A 143 -16.67 -21.34 14.75
C SER A 143 -15.92 -22.65 14.49
N TYR A 144 -14.71 -22.59 13.95
CA TYR A 144 -13.84 -23.74 13.71
C TYR A 144 -12.85 -23.98 14.85
N GLY A 145 -12.87 -23.13 15.88
CA GLY A 145 -11.97 -23.21 17.03
C GLY A 145 -10.57 -22.66 16.76
N ARG A 146 -10.36 -21.90 15.68
CA ARG A 146 -9.10 -21.17 15.45
C ARG A 146 -9.10 -19.91 16.30
N LEU A 147 -7.98 -19.60 16.94
CA LEU A 147 -7.83 -18.33 17.66
C LEU A 147 -7.90 -17.17 16.67
N LEU A 148 -8.62 -16.12 17.01
CA LEU A 148 -8.68 -14.88 16.24
C LEU A 148 -7.65 -13.91 16.79
N ARG A 149 -6.65 -13.54 15.98
CA ARG A 149 -5.56 -12.63 16.40
C ARG A 149 -5.11 -11.68 15.30
N TYR A 150 -4.65 -10.50 15.68
CA TYR A 150 -3.68 -9.74 14.92
C TYR A 150 -2.28 -10.28 15.24
N VAL A 151 -1.45 -10.48 14.21
CA VAL A 151 -0.13 -11.13 14.35
C VAL A 151 0.97 -10.10 14.15
N TRP A 152 1.90 -10.05 15.09
CA TRP A 152 2.99 -9.09 15.09
C TRP A 152 4.35 -9.78 15.12
N VAL A 153 5.29 -9.28 14.33
CA VAL A 153 6.71 -9.65 14.34
C VAL A 153 7.52 -8.37 14.48
N ASP A 154 8.36 -8.26 15.50
CA ASP A 154 9.27 -7.13 15.70
C ASP A 154 8.59 -5.74 15.67
N GLY A 155 7.32 -5.67 16.12
CA GLY A 155 6.50 -4.44 16.10
C GLY A 155 5.75 -4.18 14.79
N THR A 156 5.96 -4.99 13.76
CA THR A 156 5.24 -4.92 12.49
C THR A 156 3.98 -5.79 12.50
N LEU A 157 2.84 -5.21 12.11
CA LEU A 157 1.57 -5.93 11.95
C LEU A 157 1.58 -6.72 10.63
N VAL A 158 1.74 -8.04 10.71
CA VAL A 158 1.84 -8.96 9.56
C VAL A 158 0.58 -8.88 8.70
N ASN A 159 -0.60 -8.72 9.32
CA ASN A 159 -1.86 -8.54 8.61
C ASN A 159 -1.78 -7.38 7.61
N GLY A 160 -1.16 -6.27 8.00
CA GLY A 160 -0.98 -5.11 7.14
C GLY A 160 0.04 -5.31 6.03
N GLU A 161 1.12 -6.07 6.28
CA GLU A 161 2.11 -6.36 5.24
C GLU A 161 1.50 -7.17 4.09
N LEU A 162 0.61 -8.12 4.42
CA LEU A 162 -0.13 -8.91 3.42
C LEU A 162 -1.06 -8.03 2.58
N VAL A 163 -1.81 -7.13 3.23
CA VAL A 163 -2.72 -6.19 2.55
C VAL A 163 -1.93 -5.19 1.69
N ARG A 164 -0.86 -4.60 2.24
CA ARG A 164 0.02 -3.65 1.52
C ARG A 164 0.63 -4.26 0.27
N ALA A 165 0.98 -5.54 0.31
CA ALA A 165 1.51 -6.27 -0.85
C ALA A 165 0.42 -6.63 -1.89
N GLY A 166 -0.86 -6.35 -1.61
CA GLY A 166 -1.97 -6.80 -2.44
C GLY A 166 -2.17 -8.32 -2.42
N LEU A 167 -1.77 -8.99 -1.34
CA LEU A 167 -1.85 -10.45 -1.19
C LEU A 167 -2.91 -10.89 -0.16
N ALA A 168 -3.66 -9.94 0.39
CA ALA A 168 -4.89 -10.15 1.13
C ALA A 168 -5.82 -8.93 0.97
N GLU A 169 -7.11 -9.15 1.07
CA GLU A 169 -8.13 -8.09 1.17
C GLU A 169 -8.27 -7.63 2.62
N ALA A 170 -8.59 -6.35 2.82
CA ALA A 170 -9.02 -5.84 4.11
C ALA A 170 -10.50 -6.17 4.30
N LYS A 171 -10.82 -7.10 5.21
CA LYS A 171 -12.19 -7.61 5.39
C LYS A 171 -12.71 -7.44 6.80
N ARG A 172 -13.84 -6.73 6.90
CA ARG A 172 -14.52 -6.37 8.15
C ARG A 172 -15.37 -7.51 8.69
N TYR A 173 -14.97 -8.09 9.81
CA TYR A 173 -15.79 -9.04 10.58
C TYR A 173 -16.06 -8.48 11.97
N ARG A 174 -17.32 -8.11 12.26
CA ARG A 174 -17.69 -7.59 13.59
C ARG A 174 -17.77 -8.75 14.60
N PRO A 175 -17.38 -8.53 15.87
CA PRO A 175 -16.95 -7.26 16.48
C PRO A 175 -15.47 -6.86 16.20
N ASP A 176 -14.65 -7.78 15.67
CA ASP A 176 -13.20 -7.66 15.55
C ASP A 176 -12.74 -6.70 14.44
N THR A 177 -12.74 -5.40 14.75
CA THR A 177 -12.47 -4.32 13.78
C THR A 177 -11.43 -3.30 14.26
N GLY A 178 -10.73 -3.59 15.35
CA GLY A 178 -9.81 -2.65 16.02
C GLY A 178 -8.69 -2.08 15.15
N ARG A 179 -8.20 -2.82 14.13
CA ARG A 179 -7.13 -2.35 13.22
C ARG A 179 -7.63 -2.00 11.81
N GLN A 180 -8.93 -2.05 11.59
CA GLN A 180 -9.49 -2.04 10.25
C GLN A 180 -9.29 -0.72 9.50
N ALA A 181 -9.40 0.44 10.18
CA ALA A 181 -9.19 1.72 9.51
C ALA A 181 -7.79 1.85 8.88
N TRP A 182 -6.80 1.21 9.50
CA TRP A 182 -5.44 1.14 8.96
C TRP A 182 -5.33 0.13 7.83
N LEU A 183 -5.91 -1.05 7.97
CA LEU A 183 -5.94 -2.06 6.90
C LEU A 183 -6.63 -1.55 5.63
N ASP A 184 -7.78 -0.88 5.75
CA ASP A 184 -8.50 -0.29 4.61
C ASP A 184 -7.67 0.80 3.90
N ALA A 185 -6.85 1.53 4.65
CA ALA A 185 -5.95 2.53 4.06
C ALA A 185 -4.82 1.87 3.26
N LEU A 186 -4.25 0.76 3.75
CA LEU A 186 -3.25 -0.01 3.01
C LEU A 186 -3.83 -0.68 1.77
N GLU A 187 -5.05 -1.19 1.87
CA GLU A 187 -5.74 -1.82 0.74
C GLU A 187 -5.93 -0.81 -0.39
N ARG A 188 -6.36 0.41 -0.07
CA ARG A 188 -6.50 1.50 -1.05
C ARG A 188 -5.19 1.76 -1.79
N GLU A 189 -4.07 1.84 -1.08
CA GLU A 189 -2.75 2.04 -1.73
C GLU A 189 -2.37 0.86 -2.63
N ALA A 190 -2.57 -0.37 -2.17
CA ALA A 190 -2.30 -1.57 -2.96
C ALA A 190 -3.17 -1.63 -4.23
N ALA A 191 -4.43 -1.19 -4.13
CA ALA A 191 -5.36 -1.11 -5.25
C ALA A 191 -4.97 -0.01 -6.24
N GLU A 192 -4.64 1.19 -5.77
CA GLU A 192 -4.17 2.30 -6.62
C GLU A 192 -2.88 1.94 -7.37
N ALA A 193 -1.98 1.18 -6.72
CA ALA A 193 -0.75 0.67 -7.32
C ALA A 193 -0.94 -0.63 -8.14
N ARG A 194 -2.16 -1.19 -8.21
CA ARG A 194 -2.49 -2.44 -8.92
C ARG A 194 -1.60 -3.62 -8.51
N LEU A 195 -1.37 -3.78 -7.21
CA LEU A 195 -0.54 -4.87 -6.68
C LEU A 195 -1.34 -6.15 -6.49
N GLY A 196 -0.69 -7.31 -6.71
CA GLY A 196 -1.25 -8.63 -6.43
C GLY A 196 -2.66 -8.83 -6.97
N ILE A 197 -3.61 -9.16 -6.08
CA ILE A 197 -5.03 -9.41 -6.41
C ILE A 197 -5.70 -8.22 -7.14
N TRP A 198 -5.19 -7.01 -6.97
CA TRP A 198 -5.70 -5.78 -7.60
C TRP A 198 -5.21 -5.60 -9.04
N SER A 199 -4.21 -6.36 -9.49
CA SER A 199 -3.70 -6.28 -10.86
C SER A 199 -4.67 -6.81 -11.91
N THR A 200 -5.69 -7.57 -11.49
CA THR A 200 -6.67 -8.25 -12.35
C THR A 200 -8.10 -7.75 -12.13
N ARG A 201 -8.30 -6.64 -11.41
CA ARG A 201 -9.62 -6.05 -11.09
C ARG A 201 -9.90 -4.78 -11.89
#